data_AF-A0A836VHR9-F1
#
_entry.id   AF-A0A836VHR9-F1
#
_cell.length_a   1.000
_cell.length_b   1.000
_cell.length_c   1.000
_cell.angle_alpha   90.00
_cell.angle_beta   90.00
_cell.angle_gamma   90.00
#
_symmetry.space_group_name_H-M   'P 1'
#
loop_
_entity.id
_entity.type
_entity.pdbx_description
1 polymer ?
#
loop_
_entity_poly.entity_id
_entity_poly.type
_entity_poly.pdbx_seq_one_letter_code
_entity_poly.pdbx_strand_id
1 'polypeptide(L)'
;MITATAIRSFAVHQWRQALRSPYWHRSLAVKIVLGLFTVILLLYFLGLGLAVDHILESAFPEEDVVSTFNSFLLYFFGIDLFLRFLLQKLPILPVQHYLHLPIAKSGIVHYAILKSMLSYFNLLPLFLFVPHALKQVWPDSPLSALLWLAALACLALANGFLATYLKRQLSGKPATVAVAAMVLVGIALSDYYGMIGLSRLSTSFFTRFLDSPILLAVPLGLLILSYRANYALLLRHTYVDEVTSSSRLPSATRADALADRFGTVGALVTLELKLLWRNKRPKSVTLLSLFFMAYGLMVYPADEVLFNDS
;
A
#
# COMPACT_ATOMS: atom_id res chain seq x y z
N MET A 1 17.60 19.06 18.85
CA MET A 1 17.23 18.57 20.19
C MET A 1 15.70 18.50 20.39
N ILE A 2 14.92 19.50 19.95
CA ILE A 2 13.44 19.54 20.07
C ILE A 2 12.72 18.43 19.28
N THR A 3 13.30 17.94 18.18
CA THR A 3 12.67 16.92 17.32
C THR A 3 12.64 15.51 17.94
N ALA A 4 13.72 15.09 18.60
CA ALA A 4 13.81 13.75 19.19
C ALA A 4 12.88 13.58 20.40
N THR A 5 12.80 14.60 21.27
CA THR A 5 11.88 14.62 22.41
C THR A 5 10.42 14.68 21.95
N ALA A 6 10.11 15.43 20.88
CA ALA A 6 8.78 15.47 20.28
C ALA A 6 8.36 14.13 19.66
N ILE A 7 9.27 13.42 18.96
CA ILE A 7 8.99 12.09 18.42
C ILE A 7 8.62 11.10 19.53
N ARG A 8 9.37 11.12 20.64
CA ARG A 8 9.09 10.27 21.80
C ARG A 8 7.75 10.59 22.42
N SER A 9 7.42 11.87 22.63
CA SER A 9 6.12 12.26 23.19
C SER A 9 4.96 11.86 22.28
N PHE A 10 5.09 12.00 20.95
CA PHE A 10 4.08 11.53 20.01
C PHE A 10 3.85 10.02 20.05
N ALA A 11 4.91 9.22 20.18
CA ALA A 11 4.80 7.78 20.34
C ALA A 11 4.01 7.42 21.62
N VAL A 12 4.33 8.07 22.74
CA VAL A 12 3.62 7.87 24.02
C VAL A 12 2.15 8.30 23.92
N HIS A 13 1.87 9.43 23.27
CA HIS A 13 0.50 9.92 23.10
C HIS A 13 -0.33 8.96 22.26
N GLN A 14 0.23 8.42 21.18
CA GLN A 14 -0.42 7.43 20.32
C GLN A 14 -0.67 6.11 21.05
N TRP A 15 0.28 5.63 21.85
CA TRP A 15 0.09 4.45 22.69
C TRP A 15 -1.04 4.63 23.70
N ARG A 16 -1.05 5.77 24.41
CA ARG A 16 -2.12 6.12 25.36
C ARG A 16 -3.47 6.28 24.66
N GLN A 17 -3.51 6.88 23.46
CA GLN A 17 -4.71 7.01 22.65
C GLN A 17 -5.25 5.64 22.22
N ALA A 18 -4.39 4.73 21.79
CA ALA A 18 -4.77 3.39 21.40
C ALA A 18 -5.44 2.66 22.58
N LEU A 19 -4.82 2.68 23.77
CA LEU A 19 -5.34 2.07 24.99
C LEU A 19 -6.66 2.70 25.47
N ARG A 20 -6.80 4.04 25.37
CA ARG A 20 -7.98 4.77 25.88
C ARG A 20 -9.16 4.81 24.89
N SER A 21 -8.98 4.37 23.65
CA SER A 21 -10.04 4.48 22.64
C SER A 21 -11.24 3.54 22.98
N PRO A 22 -12.49 4.04 23.02
CA PRO A 22 -13.68 3.21 23.23
C PRO A 22 -13.85 2.14 22.13
N TYR A 23 -13.28 2.41 20.95
CA TYR A 23 -13.19 1.49 19.81
C TYR A 23 -12.29 0.28 20.07
N TRP A 24 -11.46 0.28 21.12
CA TRP A 24 -10.60 -0.85 21.46
C TRP A 24 -11.42 -2.11 21.75
N HIS A 25 -12.50 -1.98 22.51
CA HIS A 25 -13.39 -3.09 22.85
C HIS A 25 -14.29 -3.50 21.66
N ARG A 26 -14.85 -2.51 20.94
CA ARG A 26 -15.78 -2.78 19.82
C ARG A 26 -15.12 -3.40 18.57
N SER A 27 -13.80 -3.29 18.46
CA SER A 27 -13.01 -3.85 17.33
C SER A 27 -11.97 -4.88 17.77
N LEU A 28 -12.03 -5.36 19.03
CA LEU A 28 -11.03 -6.27 19.57
C LEU A 28 -10.92 -7.55 18.73
N ALA A 29 -12.07 -8.18 18.40
CA ALA A 29 -12.11 -9.35 17.53
C ALA A 29 -11.46 -9.09 16.16
N VAL A 30 -11.77 -7.95 15.52
CA VAL A 30 -11.18 -7.56 14.22
C VAL A 30 -9.67 -7.36 14.35
N LYS A 31 -9.18 -6.77 15.44
CA LYS A 31 -7.74 -6.58 15.68
C LYS A 31 -7.02 -7.89 15.96
N ILE A 32 -7.64 -8.82 16.69
CA ILE A 32 -7.09 -10.15 16.92
C ILE A 32 -6.98 -10.90 15.59
N VAL A 33 -8.03 -10.91 14.77
CA VAL A 33 -8.01 -11.54 13.45
C VAL A 33 -6.96 -10.90 12.55
N LEU A 34 -6.87 -9.57 12.50
CA LEU A 34 -5.87 -8.87 11.70
C LEU A 34 -4.44 -9.10 12.20
N GLY A 35 -4.25 -9.15 13.52
CA GLY A 35 -2.98 -9.46 14.15
C GLY A 35 -2.53 -10.89 13.84
N LEU A 36 -3.44 -11.86 13.99
CA LEU A 36 -3.20 -13.26 13.64
C LEU A 36 -2.85 -13.40 12.15
N PHE A 37 -3.63 -12.78 11.27
CA PHE A 37 -3.35 -12.76 9.82
C PHE A 37 -1.95 -12.19 9.53
N THR A 38 -1.57 -11.12 10.21
CA THR A 38 -0.23 -10.52 10.07
C THR A 38 0.87 -11.47 10.52
N VAL A 39 0.71 -12.14 11.67
CA VAL A 39 1.69 -13.12 12.18
C VAL A 39 1.81 -14.31 11.23
N ILE A 40 0.69 -14.87 10.78
CA ILE A 40 0.67 -15.97 9.81
C ILE A 40 1.41 -15.56 8.54
N LEU A 41 1.17 -14.35 8.03
CA LEU A 41 1.80 -13.86 6.82
C LEU A 41 3.31 -13.61 7.02
N LEU A 42 3.75 -13.14 8.19
CA LEU A 42 5.17 -13.07 8.54
C LEU A 42 5.82 -14.46 8.63
N LEU A 43 5.12 -15.45 9.21
CA LEU A 43 5.60 -16.84 9.27
C LEU A 43 5.72 -17.46 7.88
N TYR A 44 4.78 -17.20 6.96
CA TYR A 44 4.90 -17.65 5.57
C TYR A 44 6.10 -17.03 4.86
N PHE A 45 6.36 -15.73 5.05
CA PHE A 45 7.54 -15.09 4.45
C PHE A 45 8.85 -15.61 5.06
N LEU A 46 8.86 -15.88 6.37
CA LEU A 46 10.00 -16.52 7.05
C LEU A 46 10.26 -17.92 6.49
N GLY A 47 9.22 -18.74 6.39
CA GLY A 47 9.30 -20.08 5.81
C GLY A 47 9.75 -20.05 4.36
N LEU A 48 9.23 -19.10 3.57
CA LEU A 48 9.67 -18.88 2.19
C LEU A 48 11.15 -18.49 2.14
N GLY A 49 11.62 -17.57 3.00
CA GLY A 49 13.04 -17.21 3.07
C GLY A 49 13.97 -18.36 3.46
N LEU A 50 13.49 -19.32 4.25
CA LEU A 50 14.25 -20.52 4.63
C LEU A 50 14.26 -21.62 3.56
N ALA A 51 13.19 -21.68 2.76
CA ALA A 51 12.97 -22.71 1.73
C ALA A 51 13.29 -22.24 0.31
N VAL A 52 13.51 -20.94 0.09
CA VAL A 52 13.71 -20.36 -1.26
C VAL A 52 14.90 -20.98 -1.96
N ASP A 53 15.94 -21.38 -1.24
CA ASP A 53 17.10 -22.04 -1.82
C ASP A 53 16.75 -23.42 -2.39
N HIS A 54 16.00 -24.25 -1.65
CA HIS A 54 15.53 -25.54 -2.15
C HIS A 54 14.59 -25.37 -3.37
N ILE A 55 13.77 -24.33 -3.37
CA ILE A 55 12.90 -24.00 -4.51
C ILE A 55 13.74 -23.59 -5.72
N LEU A 56 14.80 -22.79 -5.51
CA LEU A 56 15.68 -22.35 -6.59
C LEU A 56 16.55 -23.48 -7.13
N GLU A 57 17.14 -24.32 -6.27
CA GLU A 57 17.94 -25.49 -6.66
C GLU A 57 17.11 -26.50 -7.45
N SER A 58 15.84 -26.71 -7.08
CA SER A 58 14.96 -27.63 -7.82
C SER A 58 14.49 -27.08 -9.16
N ALA A 59 14.30 -25.77 -9.29
CA ALA A 59 13.90 -25.13 -10.54
C ALA A 59 15.08 -24.84 -11.49
N PHE A 60 16.25 -24.53 -10.94
CA PHE A 60 17.46 -24.11 -11.66
C PHE A 60 18.70 -24.85 -11.09
N PRO A 61 18.81 -26.18 -11.30
CA PRO A 61 19.82 -27.01 -10.64
C PRO A 61 21.28 -26.72 -11.04
N GLU A 62 21.51 -26.03 -12.17
CA GLU A 62 22.86 -25.72 -12.66
C GLU A 62 23.30 -24.27 -12.37
N GLU A 63 22.46 -23.45 -11.75
CA GLU A 63 22.78 -22.07 -11.42
C GLU A 63 23.09 -21.87 -9.93
N ASP A 64 23.95 -20.89 -9.64
CA ASP A 64 24.22 -20.47 -8.27
C ASP A 64 22.97 -19.83 -7.64
N VAL A 65 22.58 -20.33 -6.45
CA VAL A 65 21.37 -19.95 -5.74
C VAL A 65 21.29 -18.44 -5.48
N VAL A 66 22.42 -17.81 -5.13
CA VAL A 66 22.48 -16.37 -4.84
C VAL A 66 22.30 -15.55 -6.12
N SER A 67 22.95 -15.96 -7.22
CA SER A 67 22.78 -15.35 -8.54
C SER A 67 21.34 -15.44 -9.05
N THR A 68 20.72 -16.61 -8.96
CA THR A 68 19.33 -16.83 -9.39
C THR A 68 18.36 -16.05 -8.52
N PHE A 69 18.55 -16.01 -7.18
CA PHE A 69 17.76 -15.16 -6.29
C PHE A 69 17.87 -13.68 -6.67
N ASN A 70 19.09 -13.20 -6.93
CA ASN A 70 19.35 -11.83 -7.37
C ASN A 70 18.66 -11.48 -8.70
N SER A 71 18.45 -12.45 -9.59
CA SER A 71 17.75 -12.25 -10.85
C SER A 71 16.27 -11.86 -10.68
N PHE A 72 15.63 -12.34 -9.60
CA PHE A 72 14.21 -12.09 -9.31
C PHE A 72 13.95 -10.79 -8.53
N LEU A 73 14.97 -10.17 -7.94
CA LEU A 73 14.81 -9.04 -7.03
C LEU A 73 14.17 -7.81 -7.68
N LEU A 74 14.52 -7.45 -8.92
CA LEU A 74 13.86 -6.31 -9.60
C LEU A 74 12.36 -6.58 -9.83
N TYR A 75 11.98 -7.80 -10.22
CA TYR A 75 10.57 -8.18 -10.34
C TYR A 75 9.86 -8.13 -8.98
N PHE A 76 10.52 -8.64 -7.94
CA PHE A 76 10.02 -8.56 -6.57
C PHE A 76 9.74 -7.12 -6.16
N PHE A 77 10.67 -6.18 -6.36
CA PHE A 77 10.44 -4.77 -6.02
C PHE A 77 9.38 -4.09 -6.89
N GLY A 78 9.24 -4.47 -8.16
CA GLY A 78 8.17 -3.99 -9.03
C GLY A 78 6.78 -4.44 -8.57
N ILE A 79 6.64 -5.73 -8.26
CA ILE A 79 5.39 -6.31 -7.72
C ILE A 79 5.11 -5.73 -6.32
N ASP A 80 6.12 -5.62 -5.47
CA ASP A 80 6.04 -5.02 -4.13
C ASP A 80 5.54 -3.56 -4.22
N LEU A 81 6.05 -2.77 -5.17
CA LEU A 81 5.60 -1.39 -5.40
C LEU A 81 4.12 -1.35 -5.78
N PHE A 82 3.71 -2.21 -6.71
CA PHE A 82 2.33 -2.30 -7.18
C PHE A 82 1.37 -2.73 -6.05
N LEU A 83 1.71 -3.80 -5.33
CA LEU A 83 0.91 -4.30 -4.21
C LEU A 83 0.82 -3.28 -3.08
N ARG A 84 1.91 -2.58 -2.75
CA ARG A 84 1.90 -1.50 -1.76
C ARG A 84 1.02 -0.35 -2.20
N PHE A 85 1.10 0.07 -3.46
CA PHE A 85 0.24 1.14 -3.96
C PHE A 85 -1.24 0.81 -3.75
N LEU A 86 -1.65 -0.43 -4.00
CA LEU A 86 -3.03 -0.89 -3.77
C LEU A 86 -3.37 -1.04 -2.28
N LEU A 87 -2.61 -1.86 -1.55
CA LEU A 87 -2.97 -2.35 -0.22
C LEU A 87 -2.53 -1.43 0.93
N GLN A 88 -1.42 -0.70 0.77
CA GLN A 88 -0.86 0.11 1.85
C GLN A 88 -1.75 1.32 2.14
N LYS A 89 -2.22 1.44 3.38
CA LYS A 89 -2.97 2.62 3.83
C LYS A 89 -2.01 3.76 4.13
N LEU A 90 -2.39 4.97 3.72
CA LEU A 90 -1.63 6.17 4.07
C LEU A 90 -1.67 6.37 5.60
N PRO A 91 -0.55 6.72 6.25
CA PRO A 91 -0.57 7.06 7.65
C PRO A 91 -1.38 8.36 7.83
N ILE A 92 -2.58 8.22 8.39
CA ILE A 92 -3.43 9.34 8.79
C ILE A 92 -3.03 9.69 10.21
N LEU A 93 -2.09 10.63 10.37
CA LEU A 93 -1.99 11.33 11.64
C LEU A 93 -3.06 12.40 11.65
N PRO A 94 -3.86 12.54 12.71
CA PRO A 94 -4.83 13.61 12.80
C PRO A 94 -4.06 14.90 13.16
N VAL A 95 -3.30 15.43 12.20
CA VAL A 95 -2.37 16.56 12.36
C VAL A 95 -3.09 17.79 12.94
N GLN A 96 -4.40 17.90 12.67
CA GLN A 96 -5.31 18.90 13.26
C GLN A 96 -5.20 19.01 14.80
N HIS A 97 -5.05 17.89 15.51
CA HIS A 97 -4.97 17.90 16.98
C HIS A 97 -3.62 18.38 17.51
N TYR A 98 -2.60 18.51 16.65
CA TYR A 98 -1.27 18.94 17.05
C TYR A 98 -0.91 20.32 16.50
N LEU A 99 -1.66 20.82 15.51
CA LEU A 99 -1.43 22.12 14.86
C LEU A 99 -1.62 23.32 15.80
N HIS A 100 -2.42 23.19 16.86
CA HIS A 100 -2.65 24.23 17.86
C HIS A 100 -1.64 24.22 19.02
N LEU A 101 -0.81 23.17 19.14
CA LEU A 101 0.25 23.12 20.13
C LEU A 101 1.51 23.83 19.59
N PRO A 102 2.38 24.37 20.46
CA PRO A 102 3.64 25.02 20.08
C PRO A 102 4.71 23.99 19.65
N ILE A 103 4.37 23.11 18.72
CA ILE A 103 5.26 22.08 18.16
C ILE A 103 5.51 22.42 16.70
N ALA A 104 6.78 22.40 16.29
CA ALA A 104 7.14 22.63 14.89
C ALA A 104 6.48 21.57 13.99
N LYS A 105 5.81 22.03 12.92
CA LYS A 105 5.16 21.16 11.91
C LYS A 105 6.12 20.11 11.34
N SER A 106 7.39 20.45 11.17
CA SER A 106 8.46 19.55 10.75
C SER A 106 8.57 18.30 11.64
N GLY A 107 8.46 18.46 12.97
CA GLY A 107 8.49 17.36 13.92
C GLY A 107 7.33 16.38 13.74
N ILE A 108 6.13 16.89 13.44
CA ILE A 108 4.94 16.07 13.16
C ILE A 108 5.12 15.28 11.86
N VAL A 109 5.65 15.92 10.82
CA VAL A 109 5.90 15.28 9.52
C VAL A 109 6.99 14.20 9.64
N HIS A 110 8.09 14.47 10.35
CA HIS A 110 9.13 13.47 10.61
C HIS A 110 8.58 12.26 11.36
N TYR A 111 7.73 12.49 12.38
CA TYR A 111 7.07 11.40 13.09
C TYR A 111 6.13 10.59 12.18
N ALA A 112 5.38 11.25 11.29
CA ALA A 112 4.51 10.57 10.32
C ALA A 112 5.28 9.60 9.42
N ILE A 113 6.43 10.05 8.90
CA ILE A 113 7.28 9.26 8.02
C ILE A 113 7.96 8.14 8.80
N LEU A 114 8.52 8.43 9.98
CA LEU A 114 9.19 7.42 10.81
C LEU A 114 8.22 6.32 11.24
N LYS A 115 6.97 6.67 11.59
CA LYS A 115 5.92 5.70 11.88
C LYS A 115 5.63 4.79 10.68
N SER A 116 5.72 5.31 9.45
CA SER A 116 5.52 4.52 8.24
C SER A 116 6.69 3.56 7.96
N MET A 117 7.91 3.85 8.45
CA MET A 117 9.06 2.94 8.34
C MET A 117 8.82 1.63 9.09
N LEU A 118 8.16 1.69 10.25
CA LEU A 118 7.82 0.52 11.08
C LEU A 118 6.50 -0.16 10.67
N SER A 119 6.05 0.04 9.44
CA SER A 119 4.86 -0.62 8.90
C SER A 119 5.11 -2.11 8.62
N TYR A 120 4.08 -2.94 8.75
CA TYR A 120 4.13 -4.37 8.42
C TYR A 120 4.65 -4.64 7.01
N PHE A 121 4.31 -3.78 6.04
CA PHE A 121 4.79 -3.86 4.66
C PHE A 121 6.31 -3.70 4.52
N ASN A 122 6.97 -2.93 5.39
CA ASN A 122 8.44 -2.81 5.37
C ASN A 122 9.14 -3.95 6.09
N LEU A 123 8.48 -4.53 7.10
CA LEU A 123 9.01 -5.70 7.81
C LEU A 123 8.92 -6.96 6.96
N LEU A 124 7.86 -7.11 6.16
CA LEU A 124 7.59 -8.29 5.34
C LEU A 124 8.78 -8.76 4.47
N PRO A 125 9.36 -7.91 3.60
CA PRO A 125 10.51 -8.32 2.79
C PRO A 125 11.73 -8.70 3.62
N LEU A 126 11.92 -8.13 4.81
CA LEU A 126 13.04 -8.49 5.67
C LEU A 126 12.94 -9.94 6.16
N PHE A 127 11.72 -10.43 6.43
CA PHE A 127 11.52 -11.84 6.79
C PHE A 127 11.82 -12.82 5.65
N LEU A 128 11.84 -12.34 4.41
CA LEU A 128 12.30 -13.11 3.25
C LEU A 128 13.82 -13.03 3.09
N PHE A 129 14.38 -11.81 3.13
CA PHE A 129 15.79 -11.56 2.82
C PHE A 129 16.73 -12.02 3.93
N VAL A 130 16.38 -11.81 5.20
CA VAL A 130 17.26 -12.10 6.35
C VAL A 130 17.59 -13.59 6.45
N PRO A 131 16.63 -14.53 6.42
CA PRO A 131 16.95 -15.95 6.49
C PRO A 131 17.77 -16.43 5.30
N HIS A 132 17.44 -15.95 4.09
CA HIS A 132 18.18 -16.30 2.87
C HIS A 132 19.63 -15.81 2.93
N ALA A 133 19.87 -14.55 3.32
CA ALA A 133 21.22 -14.03 3.50
C ALA A 133 22.02 -14.80 4.56
N LEU A 134 21.40 -15.15 5.68
CA LEU A 134 22.06 -15.89 6.76
C LEU A 134 22.43 -17.33 6.34
N LYS A 135 21.66 -17.94 5.45
CA LYS A 135 21.90 -19.31 4.99
C LYS A 135 22.90 -19.38 3.84
N GLN A 136 22.77 -18.48 2.86
CA GLN A 136 23.48 -18.57 1.58
C GLN A 136 24.67 -17.60 1.46
N VAL A 137 24.61 -16.40 2.05
CA VAL A 137 25.64 -15.37 1.87
C VAL A 137 26.58 -15.26 3.08
N TRP A 138 26.04 -15.47 4.28
CA TRP A 138 26.80 -15.38 5.53
C TRP A 138 27.96 -16.37 5.64
N PRO A 139 27.85 -17.64 5.19
CA PRO A 139 28.96 -18.59 5.26
C PRO A 139 30.21 -18.12 4.49
N ASP A 140 30.02 -17.44 3.36
CA ASP A 140 31.11 -16.95 2.53
C ASP A 140 31.77 -15.71 3.13
N SER A 141 30.95 -14.73 3.51
CA SER A 141 31.42 -13.47 4.08
C SER A 141 30.32 -12.77 4.88
N PRO A 142 30.47 -12.66 6.22
CA PRO A 142 29.52 -11.92 7.06
C PRO A 142 29.39 -10.45 6.66
N LEU A 143 30.48 -9.83 6.18
CA LEU A 143 30.46 -8.45 5.72
C LEU A 143 29.61 -8.30 4.45
N SER A 144 29.78 -9.20 3.48
CA SER A 144 29.01 -9.21 2.23
C SER A 144 27.52 -9.44 2.48
N ALA A 145 27.19 -10.34 3.41
CA ALA A 145 25.81 -10.58 3.83
C ALA A 145 25.16 -9.32 4.46
N LEU A 146 25.89 -8.61 5.32
CA LEU A 146 25.40 -7.36 5.93
C LEU A 146 25.23 -6.24 4.90
N LEU A 147 26.17 -6.07 3.97
CA LEU A 147 26.08 -5.06 2.90
C LEU A 147 24.89 -5.32 1.99
N TRP A 148 24.71 -6.57 1.56
CA TRP A 148 23.59 -6.98 0.72
C TRP A 148 22.25 -6.80 1.44
N LEU A 149 22.13 -7.24 2.70
CA LEU A 149 20.93 -7.01 3.51
C LEU A 149 20.63 -5.53 3.72
N ALA A 150 21.65 -4.72 3.99
CA ALA A 150 21.48 -3.27 4.13
C ALA A 150 20.99 -2.62 2.83
N ALA A 151 21.51 -3.05 1.67
CA ALA A 151 21.07 -2.58 0.37
C ALA A 151 19.58 -2.93 0.12
N LEU A 152 19.20 -4.18 0.34
CA LEU A 152 17.81 -4.63 0.16
C LEU A 152 16.85 -3.97 1.14
N ALA A 153 17.25 -3.79 2.41
CA ALA A 153 16.45 -3.08 3.41
C ALA A 153 16.23 -1.61 3.01
N CYS A 154 17.29 -0.93 2.54
CA CYS A 154 17.18 0.44 2.05
C CYS A 154 16.26 0.56 0.84
N LEU A 155 16.36 -0.37 -0.12
CA LEU A 155 15.49 -0.41 -1.29
C LEU A 155 14.04 -0.70 -0.90
N ALA A 156 13.79 -1.66 0.01
CA ALA A 156 12.44 -1.96 0.49
C ALA A 156 11.77 -0.76 1.17
N LEU A 157 12.53 -0.02 2.00
CA LEU A 157 12.06 1.21 2.62
C LEU A 157 11.80 2.31 1.58
N ALA A 158 12.71 2.48 0.63
CA ALA A 158 12.58 3.48 -0.41
C ALA A 158 11.39 3.17 -1.35
N ASN A 159 11.13 1.89 -1.63
CA ASN A 159 9.97 1.43 -2.37
C ASN A 159 8.66 1.72 -1.62
N GLY A 160 8.64 1.50 -0.30
CA GLY A 160 7.51 1.87 0.57
C GLY A 160 7.22 3.38 0.59
N PHE A 161 8.26 4.20 0.58
CA PHE A 161 8.15 5.65 0.47
C PHE A 161 7.67 6.09 -0.93
N LEU A 162 8.17 5.45 -1.99
CA LEU A 162 7.72 5.71 -3.36
C LEU A 162 6.23 5.37 -3.53
N ALA A 163 5.79 4.21 -3.04
CA ALA A 163 4.37 3.82 -3.05
C ALA A 163 3.49 4.85 -2.34
N THR A 164 3.92 5.30 -1.15
CA THR A 164 3.22 6.32 -0.36
C THR A 164 3.16 7.67 -1.07
N TYR A 165 4.25 8.05 -1.75
CA TYR A 165 4.34 9.28 -2.54
C TYR A 165 3.38 9.26 -3.73
N LEU A 166 3.42 8.20 -4.54
CA LEU A 166 2.55 8.03 -5.71
C LEU A 166 1.07 8.02 -5.29
N LYS A 167 0.74 7.31 -4.22
CA LYS A 167 -0.63 7.23 -3.71
C LYS A 167 -1.16 8.60 -3.25
N ARG A 168 -0.32 9.47 -2.69
CA ARG A 168 -0.71 10.84 -2.33
C ARG A 168 -0.82 11.76 -3.56
N GLN A 169 0.05 11.59 -4.55
CA GLN A 169 -0.01 12.34 -5.80
C GLN A 169 -1.25 12.03 -6.63
N LEU A 170 -1.88 10.87 -6.44
CA LEU A 170 -3.12 10.52 -7.15
C LEU A 170 -4.22 11.58 -6.98
N SER A 171 -4.34 12.20 -5.79
CA SER A 171 -5.35 13.23 -5.53
C SER A 171 -4.99 14.61 -6.10
N GLY A 172 -3.70 14.94 -6.18
CA GLY A 172 -3.24 16.27 -6.61
C GLY A 172 -2.82 16.35 -8.08
N LYS A 173 -2.12 15.33 -8.58
CA LYS A 173 -1.55 15.26 -9.92
C LYS A 173 -1.66 13.83 -10.48
N PRO A 174 -2.87 13.37 -10.85
CA PRO A 174 -3.10 12.00 -11.31
C PRO A 174 -2.24 11.62 -12.53
N ALA A 175 -1.88 12.59 -13.38
CA ALA A 175 -0.99 12.38 -14.52
C ALA A 175 0.39 11.81 -14.13
N THR A 176 0.94 12.21 -12.98
CA THR A 176 2.24 11.69 -12.51
C THR A 176 2.17 10.20 -12.15
N VAL A 177 1.04 9.78 -11.57
CA VAL A 177 0.78 8.38 -11.24
C VAL A 177 0.54 7.56 -12.51
N ALA A 178 -0.18 8.12 -13.48
CA ALA A 178 -0.41 7.46 -14.78
C ALA A 178 0.90 7.24 -15.54
N VAL A 179 1.81 8.23 -15.55
CA VAL A 179 3.14 8.08 -16.16
C VAL A 179 3.95 7.02 -15.42
N ALA A 180 3.98 7.03 -14.09
CA ALA A 180 4.70 6.01 -13.31
C ALA A 180 4.17 4.59 -13.58
N ALA A 181 2.84 4.43 -13.67
CA ALA A 181 2.21 3.16 -14.02
C ALA A 181 2.57 2.73 -15.45
N MET A 182 2.54 3.65 -16.41
CA MET A 182 2.93 3.40 -17.81
C MET A 182 4.39 2.96 -17.92
N VAL A 183 5.29 3.58 -17.16
CA VAL A 183 6.70 3.16 -17.10
C VAL A 183 6.83 1.74 -16.55
N LEU A 184 6.13 1.41 -15.47
CA LEU A 184 6.19 0.08 -14.87
C LEU A 184 5.65 -1.00 -15.82
N VAL A 185 4.53 -0.73 -16.50
CA VAL A 185 3.99 -1.61 -17.53
C VAL A 185 4.91 -1.70 -18.75
N GLY A 186 5.50 -0.58 -19.17
CA GLY A 186 6.44 -0.53 -20.29
C GLY A 186 7.69 -1.37 -20.05
N ILE A 187 8.24 -1.34 -18.83
CA ILE A 187 9.37 -2.20 -18.44
C ILE A 187 8.95 -3.67 -18.49
N ALA A 188 7.80 -4.02 -17.92
CA ALA A 188 7.30 -5.40 -17.92
C ALA A 188 7.05 -5.94 -19.34
N LEU A 189 6.47 -5.12 -20.22
CA LEU A 189 6.26 -5.49 -21.63
C LEU A 189 7.58 -5.62 -22.40
N SER A 190 8.53 -4.70 -22.16
CA SER A 190 9.83 -4.73 -22.84
C SER A 190 10.64 -5.97 -22.48
N ASP A 191 10.53 -6.43 -21.22
CA ASP A 191 11.12 -7.69 -20.78
C ASP A 191 10.37 -8.91 -21.35
N TYR A 192 9.03 -8.87 -21.41
CA TYR A 192 8.21 -9.91 -22.05
C TYR A 192 8.56 -10.12 -23.54
N TYR A 193 8.82 -9.04 -24.28
CA TYR A 193 9.27 -9.11 -25.67
C TYR A 193 10.78 -9.38 -25.83
N GLY A 194 11.51 -9.62 -24.73
CA GLY A 194 12.94 -9.95 -24.74
C GLY A 194 13.87 -8.79 -25.10
N MET A 195 13.37 -7.55 -25.12
CA MET A 195 14.17 -6.37 -25.47
C MET A 195 15.12 -5.96 -24.34
N ILE A 196 14.68 -6.12 -23.09
CA ILE A 196 15.42 -5.76 -21.89
C ILE A 196 15.52 -7.04 -21.06
N GLY A 197 16.68 -7.68 -20.97
CA GLY A 197 16.84 -8.85 -20.11
C GLY A 197 16.86 -8.45 -18.63
N LEU A 198 15.70 -8.21 -18.03
CA LEU A 198 15.58 -7.62 -16.69
C LEU A 198 16.21 -8.52 -15.63
N SER A 199 16.11 -9.84 -15.79
CA SER A 199 16.77 -10.82 -14.91
C SER A 199 18.28 -10.63 -14.88
N ARG A 200 18.92 -10.45 -16.04
CA ARG A 200 20.38 -10.22 -16.15
C ARG A 200 20.80 -8.89 -15.54
N LEU A 201 20.01 -7.84 -15.77
CA LEU A 201 20.23 -6.52 -15.15
C LEU A 201 20.10 -6.60 -13.63
N SER A 202 19.10 -7.34 -13.13
CA SER A 202 18.87 -7.57 -11.71
C SER A 202 20.07 -8.28 -11.09
N THR A 203 20.48 -9.42 -11.64
CA THR A 203 21.67 -10.16 -11.16
C THR A 203 22.89 -9.26 -11.12
N SER A 204 23.23 -8.59 -12.23
CA SER A 204 24.42 -7.71 -12.26
C SER A 204 24.33 -6.53 -11.29
N PHE A 205 23.15 -6.04 -10.96
CA PHE A 205 23.00 -4.93 -10.02
C PHE A 205 23.17 -5.41 -8.58
N PHE A 206 22.54 -6.53 -8.21
CA PHE A 206 22.51 -7.00 -6.83
C PHE A 206 23.75 -7.78 -6.41
N THR A 207 24.41 -8.50 -7.32
CA THR A 207 25.67 -9.19 -7.00
C THR A 207 26.77 -8.20 -6.63
N ARG A 208 26.83 -7.03 -7.27
CA ARG A 208 27.84 -6.00 -6.97
C ARG A 208 27.76 -5.44 -5.54
N PHE A 209 26.63 -5.59 -4.85
CA PHE A 209 26.53 -5.20 -3.44
C PHE A 209 27.26 -6.17 -2.50
N LEU A 210 27.56 -7.39 -2.95
CA LEU A 210 28.32 -8.37 -2.17
C LEU A 210 29.81 -8.00 -2.09
N ASP A 211 30.33 -7.36 -3.14
CA ASP A 211 31.78 -7.11 -3.28
C ASP A 211 32.22 -5.73 -2.80
N SER A 212 31.34 -4.72 -2.85
CA SER A 212 31.74 -3.33 -2.62
C SER A 212 30.84 -2.58 -1.63
N PRO A 213 31.38 -2.13 -0.49
CA PRO A 213 30.67 -1.28 0.47
C PRO A 213 30.25 0.07 -0.13
N ILE A 214 31.01 0.58 -1.10
CA ILE A 214 30.78 1.90 -1.72
C ILE A 214 29.46 1.90 -2.49
N LEU A 215 29.07 0.76 -3.07
CA LEU A 215 27.83 0.66 -3.82
C LEU A 215 26.59 0.82 -2.93
N LEU A 216 26.70 0.62 -1.61
CA LEU A 216 25.61 0.89 -0.66
C LEU A 216 25.15 2.35 -0.68
N ALA A 217 25.98 3.28 -1.17
CA ALA A 217 25.60 4.68 -1.37
C ALA A 217 24.41 4.85 -2.34
N VAL A 218 24.25 3.95 -3.32
CA VAL A 218 23.15 4.00 -4.31
C VAL A 218 21.78 3.78 -3.64
N PRO A 219 21.50 2.64 -2.97
CA PRO A 219 20.21 2.43 -2.31
C PRO A 219 19.98 3.41 -1.15
N LEU A 220 21.04 3.85 -0.45
CA LEU A 220 20.95 4.92 0.56
C LEU A 220 20.54 6.26 -0.07
N GLY A 221 21.10 6.62 -1.21
CA GLY A 221 20.73 7.82 -1.96
C GLY A 221 19.26 7.80 -2.35
N LEU A 222 18.78 6.65 -2.85
CA LEU A 222 17.37 6.46 -3.23
C LEU A 222 16.43 6.55 -2.01
N LEU A 223 16.84 6.00 -0.87
CA LEU A 223 16.13 6.14 0.41
C LEU A 223 16.06 7.60 0.86
N ILE A 224 17.16 8.35 0.81
CA ILE A 224 17.20 9.77 1.19
C ILE A 224 16.33 10.61 0.25
N LEU A 225 16.41 10.38 -1.06
CA LEU A 225 15.60 11.10 -2.05
C LEU A 225 14.10 10.84 -1.86
N SER A 226 13.70 9.57 -1.72
CA SER A 226 12.30 9.20 -1.48
C SER A 226 11.78 9.72 -0.14
N TYR A 227 12.62 9.74 0.91
CA TYR A 227 12.32 10.37 2.19
C TYR A 227 12.07 11.88 2.04
N ARG A 228 12.98 12.59 1.37
CA ARG A 228 12.87 14.04 1.15
C ARG A 228 11.66 14.40 0.30
N ALA A 229 11.36 13.60 -0.73
CA ALA A 229 10.18 13.78 -1.57
C ALA A 229 8.89 13.63 -0.75
N ASN A 230 8.80 12.62 0.12
CA ASN A 230 7.67 12.45 1.04
C ASN A 230 7.60 13.61 2.04
N TYR A 231 8.71 14.01 2.64
CA TYR A 231 8.76 15.12 3.59
C TYR A 231 8.26 16.42 2.97
N ALA A 232 8.76 16.78 1.78
CA ALA A 232 8.33 17.98 1.07
C ALA A 232 6.83 17.93 0.71
N LEU A 233 6.34 16.76 0.29
CA LEU A 233 4.93 16.57 -0.03
C LEU A 233 4.05 16.72 1.21
N LEU A 234 4.37 16.03 2.30
CA LEU A 234 3.61 16.12 3.55
C LEU A 234 3.62 17.53 4.11
N LEU A 235 4.76 18.23 4.07
CA LEU A 235 4.86 19.59 4.58
C LEU A 235 3.95 20.55 3.81
N ARG A 236 3.85 20.41 2.47
CA ARG A 236 2.97 21.22 1.61
C ARG A 236 1.48 20.93 1.82
N HIS A 237 1.10 19.67 2.00
CA HIS A 237 -0.32 19.27 2.19
C HIS A 237 -0.80 19.31 3.65
N THR A 238 0.08 19.64 4.61
CA THR A 238 -0.29 19.84 6.02
C THR A 238 -0.82 21.26 6.30
N TYR A 239 -0.80 22.16 5.31
CA TYR A 239 -1.41 23.48 5.44
C TYR A 239 -2.94 23.35 5.50
N VAL A 240 -3.55 24.12 6.40
CA VAL A 240 -4.97 24.05 6.78
C VAL A 240 -5.91 24.33 5.59
N ASP A 241 -5.41 24.97 4.53
CA ASP A 241 -6.19 25.46 3.39
C ASP A 241 -6.85 24.37 2.53
N GLU A 242 -6.36 23.12 2.56
CA GLU A 242 -7.00 22.02 1.81
C GLU A 242 -8.18 21.40 2.58
N VAL A 243 -8.23 21.50 3.91
CA VAL A 243 -9.30 20.89 4.72
C VAL A 243 -10.65 21.58 4.44
N THR A 244 -10.63 22.89 4.23
CA THR A 244 -11.81 23.70 3.86
C THR A 244 -12.32 23.42 2.45
N SER A 245 -11.49 22.90 1.56
CA SER A 245 -11.91 22.55 0.19
C SER A 245 -12.74 21.26 0.13
N SER A 246 -12.51 20.32 1.07
CA SER A 246 -13.25 19.06 1.17
C SER A 246 -14.65 19.22 1.76
N SER A 247 -14.95 20.36 2.40
CA SER A 247 -16.29 20.68 2.92
C SER A 247 -17.15 21.46 1.93
N ARG A 248 -16.71 21.63 0.67
CA ARG A 248 -17.61 22.08 -0.39
C ARG A 248 -18.67 21.00 -0.56
N LEU A 249 -19.84 21.28 0.02
CA LEU A 249 -21.11 20.59 -0.22
C LEU A 249 -21.16 20.12 -1.68
N PRO A 250 -21.53 18.86 -1.96
CA PRO A 250 -21.67 18.41 -3.33
C PRO A 250 -22.64 19.37 -4.01
N SER A 251 -22.11 20.12 -4.98
CA SER A 251 -22.87 20.96 -5.89
C SER A 251 -24.02 20.13 -6.45
N ALA A 252 -25.20 20.76 -6.52
CA ALA A 252 -26.45 20.16 -6.98
C ALA A 252 -26.17 19.13 -8.10
N THR A 253 -26.41 17.87 -7.81
CA THR A 253 -26.11 16.79 -8.76
C THR A 253 -27.05 16.94 -9.95
N ARG A 254 -26.66 16.50 -11.16
CA ARG A 254 -27.57 16.48 -12.33
C ARG A 254 -28.93 15.82 -12.05
N ALA A 255 -28.99 14.95 -11.04
CA ALA A 255 -30.23 14.36 -10.52
C ALA A 255 -31.21 15.39 -9.93
N ASP A 256 -30.71 16.46 -9.30
CA ASP A 256 -31.53 17.53 -8.74
C ASP A 256 -32.18 18.36 -9.85
N ALA A 257 -31.45 18.62 -10.94
CA ALA A 257 -31.99 19.31 -12.12
C ALA A 257 -33.02 18.47 -12.91
N LEU A 258 -32.93 17.13 -12.87
CA LEU A 258 -33.92 16.25 -13.48
C LEU A 258 -35.21 16.16 -12.65
N ALA A 259 -35.09 16.31 -11.32
CA ALA A 259 -36.19 16.23 -10.38
C ALA A 259 -37.03 17.52 -10.30
N ASP A 260 -36.41 18.69 -10.54
CA ASP A 260 -37.11 19.97 -10.67
C ASP A 260 -38.16 19.95 -11.79
N ARG A 261 -37.98 19.10 -12.81
CA ARG A 261 -38.97 18.92 -13.90
C ARG A 261 -40.29 18.28 -13.45
N PHE A 262 -40.29 17.58 -12.31
CA PHE A 262 -41.46 16.90 -11.75
C PHE A 262 -42.07 17.67 -10.56
N GLY A 263 -41.65 18.92 -10.35
CA GLY A 263 -42.17 19.79 -9.29
C GLY A 263 -41.98 19.21 -7.88
N THR A 264 -42.97 19.44 -7.00
CA THR A 264 -42.91 19.05 -5.58
C THR A 264 -42.72 17.54 -5.38
N VAL A 265 -43.29 16.72 -6.25
CA VAL A 265 -43.17 15.25 -6.19
C VAL A 265 -41.73 14.82 -6.49
N GLY A 266 -41.10 15.42 -7.50
CA GLY A 266 -39.69 15.14 -7.83
C GLY A 266 -38.73 15.54 -6.70
N ALA A 267 -38.99 16.68 -6.05
CA ALA A 267 -38.21 17.14 -4.91
C ALA A 267 -38.31 16.18 -3.71
N LEU A 268 -39.49 15.64 -3.42
CA LEU A 268 -39.69 14.64 -2.36
C LEU A 268 -38.97 13.32 -2.67
N VAL A 269 -39.08 12.83 -3.90
CA VAL A 269 -38.42 11.58 -4.33
C VAL A 269 -36.90 11.69 -4.27
N THR A 270 -36.34 12.82 -4.69
CA THR A 270 -34.88 13.06 -4.59
C THR A 270 -34.41 13.16 -3.15
N LEU A 271 -35.20 13.75 -2.26
CA LEU A 271 -34.90 13.79 -0.83
C LEU A 271 -34.85 12.36 -0.24
N GLU A 272 -35.85 11.53 -0.54
CA GLU A 272 -35.89 10.13 -0.09
C GLU A 272 -34.71 9.31 -0.64
N LEU A 273 -34.40 9.43 -1.93
CA LEU A 273 -33.23 8.77 -2.52
C LEU A 273 -31.92 9.21 -1.87
N LYS A 274 -31.76 10.52 -1.59
CA LYS A 274 -30.59 11.05 -0.88
C LYS A 274 -30.52 10.47 0.54
N LEU A 275 -31.64 10.35 1.25
CA LEU A 275 -31.70 9.77 2.60
C LEU A 275 -31.36 8.27 2.60
N LEU A 276 -31.87 7.52 1.62
CA LEU A 276 -31.53 6.11 1.41
C LEU A 276 -30.03 5.92 1.18
N TRP A 277 -29.44 6.73 0.30
CA TRP A 277 -28.01 6.63 -0.02
C TRP A 277 -27.09 7.14 1.08
N ARG A 278 -27.53 8.11 1.89
CA ARG A 278 -26.73 8.69 2.98
C ARG A 278 -26.60 7.76 4.19
N ASN A 279 -27.62 6.94 4.48
CA ASN A 279 -27.63 6.10 5.67
C ASN A 279 -27.21 4.64 5.38
N LYS A 280 -26.28 4.10 6.17
CA LYS A 280 -25.68 2.77 5.96
C LYS A 280 -26.69 1.61 6.02
N ARG A 281 -27.68 1.70 6.91
CA ARG A 281 -28.73 0.67 7.07
C ARG A 281 -29.72 0.64 5.88
N PRO A 282 -30.41 1.73 5.54
CA PRO A 282 -31.32 1.76 4.39
C PRO A 282 -30.62 1.40 3.09
N LYS A 283 -29.43 1.97 2.81
CA LYS A 283 -28.63 1.64 1.63
C LYS A 283 -28.39 0.15 1.47
N SER A 284 -28.04 -0.55 2.55
CA SER A 284 -27.80 -1.99 2.52
C SER A 284 -29.07 -2.77 2.21
N VAL A 285 -30.21 -2.37 2.77
CA VAL A 285 -31.50 -3.05 2.55
C VAL A 285 -31.96 -2.86 1.12
N THR A 286 -31.85 -1.65 0.57
CA THR A 286 -32.25 -1.35 -0.82
C THR A 286 -31.39 -2.09 -1.85
N LEU A 287 -30.08 -2.22 -1.61
CA LEU A 287 -29.19 -3.02 -2.47
C LEU A 287 -29.54 -4.52 -2.41
N LEU A 288 -29.85 -5.02 -1.21
CA LEU A 288 -30.23 -6.40 -1.00
C LEU A 288 -31.58 -6.71 -1.66
N SER A 289 -32.57 -5.83 -1.52
CA SER A 289 -33.88 -6.00 -2.16
C SER A 289 -33.79 -5.96 -3.69
N LEU A 290 -32.96 -5.07 -4.24
CA LEU A 290 -32.69 -5.03 -5.68
C LEU A 290 -32.05 -6.34 -6.18
N PHE A 291 -31.10 -6.89 -5.42
CA PHE A 291 -30.45 -8.15 -5.74
C PHE A 291 -31.43 -9.35 -5.69
N PHE A 292 -32.28 -9.42 -4.66
CA PHE A 292 -33.31 -10.47 -4.56
C PHE A 292 -34.45 -10.33 -5.57
N MET A 293 -34.72 -9.13 -6.07
CA MET A 293 -35.69 -8.96 -7.16
C MET A 293 -35.22 -9.66 -8.44
N ALA A 294 -33.91 -9.65 -8.70
CA ALA A 294 -33.30 -10.39 -9.82
C ALA A 294 -33.21 -11.91 -9.57
N TYR A 295 -33.24 -12.35 -8.31
CA TYR A 295 -33.23 -13.77 -7.96
C TYR A 295 -34.47 -14.51 -8.52
N GLY A 296 -35.64 -13.86 -8.54
CA GLY A 296 -36.84 -14.44 -9.14
C GLY A 296 -36.71 -14.76 -10.64
N LEU A 297 -35.92 -13.96 -11.38
CA LEU A 297 -35.62 -14.19 -12.80
C LEU A 297 -34.60 -15.31 -13.04
N MET A 298 -33.77 -15.65 -12.05
CA MET A 298 -32.81 -16.76 -12.16
C MET A 298 -33.42 -18.12 -11.80
N VAL A 299 -34.50 -18.13 -11.02
CA VAL A 299 -35.13 -19.37 -10.51
C VAL A 299 -36.18 -19.95 -11.46
N TYR A 300 -36.72 -19.14 -12.38
CA TYR A 300 -37.55 -19.63 -13.48
C TYR A 300 -36.71 -19.66 -14.77
N PRO A 301 -35.98 -20.74 -15.08
CA PRO A 301 -35.64 -21.00 -16.48
C PRO A 301 -36.96 -21.05 -17.25
N ALA A 302 -37.01 -20.43 -18.42
CA ALA A 302 -38.18 -20.47 -19.27
C ALA A 302 -38.49 -21.94 -19.59
N ASP A 303 -39.50 -22.51 -18.93
CA ASP A 303 -40.09 -23.77 -19.34
C ASP A 303 -40.58 -23.54 -20.78
N GLU A 304 -39.90 -24.15 -21.75
CA GLU A 304 -40.35 -24.17 -23.14
C GLU A 304 -41.78 -24.70 -23.13
N VAL A 305 -42.72 -23.79 -23.34
CA VAL A 305 -44.09 -24.13 -23.67
C VAL A 305 -44.04 -24.77 -25.05
N LEU A 306 -43.89 -26.09 -25.06
CA LEU A 306 -44.11 -26.96 -26.20
C LEU A 306 -45.60 -26.84 -26.59
N PHE A 307 -45.93 -25.82 -27.36
CA PHE A 307 -47.07 -25.88 -28.27
C PHE A 307 -46.65 -26.78 -29.43
N ASN A 308 -46.76 -28.10 -29.23
CA ASN A 308 -46.81 -29.05 -30.32
C ASN A 308 -48.29 -29.25 -30.68
N ASP A 309 -48.64 -28.89 -31.91
CA ASP A 309 -49.96 -29.13 -32.50
C ASP A 309 -50.33 -30.62 -32.45
N SER A 310 -51.48 -30.91 -31.84
CA SER A 310 -52.45 -31.92 -32.28
C SER A 310 -53.79 -31.71 -31.59
#